data_AF-A0A968J5L9-F1
#
_entry.id   AF-A0A968J5L9-F1
#
_cell.length_a   1.000
_cell.length_b   1.000
_cell.length_c   1.000
_cell.angle_alpha   90.00
_cell.angle_beta   90.00
_cell.angle_gamma   90.00
#
_symmetry.space_group_name_H-M   'P 1'
#
loop_
_entity.id
_entity.type
_entity.pdbx_description
1 polymer ?
#
loop_
_entity_poly.entity_id
_entity_poly.type
_entity_poly.pdbx_seq_one_letter_code
_entity_poly.pdbx_strand_id
1 'polypeptide(L)'
;MAITYSQTQLALTRSEPAEGERGVNIEKVLQLQFNQQLPPDLEELNVTVEPETDLIFDTREDRLLIKSQEPWDYSTDYIVQVPQQTSLNLEQGVRLQFRTEPEYTYNRDIQPLLDASCVGCHRPEGRQRNQLLDSYGAVLQYVTPADPDSVLIDPQWTKRHGNIEQARLEPGQENQPNPVSPPIPGGGAGVGGVRLPGGGTGDPGGGTGAVPGSGASGGGGSPELAYVREKGYPIARLGRWTSEEVEIVRTWIVQDEAAEDLDS
;
A
#
# COMPACT_ATOMS: atom_id res chain seq x y z
N MET A 1 13.34 -34.35 -49.99
CA MET A 1 13.30 -32.87 -50.08
C MET A 1 13.86 -32.35 -48.78
N ALA A 2 15.04 -31.71 -48.81
CA ALA A 2 15.58 -31.05 -47.63
C ALA A 2 14.86 -29.71 -47.51
N ILE A 3 14.16 -29.49 -46.39
CA ILE A 3 13.59 -28.19 -46.06
C ILE A 3 14.79 -27.32 -45.65
N THR A 4 15.23 -26.47 -46.55
CA THR A 4 16.23 -25.44 -46.25
C THR A 4 15.52 -24.37 -45.42
N TYR A 5 15.65 -24.44 -44.09
CA TYR A 5 15.26 -23.32 -43.23
C TYR A 5 16.16 -22.14 -43.60
N SER A 6 15.59 -21.09 -44.21
CA SER A 6 16.23 -19.79 -44.24
C SER A 6 16.49 -19.40 -42.79
N GLN A 7 17.75 -19.26 -42.40
CA GLN A 7 18.12 -18.88 -41.03
C GLN A 7 17.82 -17.40 -40.83
N THR A 8 16.54 -17.04 -40.80
CA THR A 8 16.10 -15.73 -40.32
C THR A 8 16.50 -15.61 -38.86
N GLN A 9 17.11 -14.49 -38.50
CA GLN A 9 17.53 -14.23 -37.13
C GLN A 9 16.33 -14.04 -36.21
N LEU A 10 16.43 -14.56 -34.99
CA LEU A 10 15.43 -14.42 -33.94
C LEU A 10 15.54 -13.04 -33.32
N ALA A 11 14.49 -12.24 -33.44
CA ALA A 11 14.36 -10.95 -32.77
C ALA A 11 13.39 -11.07 -31.61
N LEU A 12 13.77 -10.59 -30.42
CA LEU A 12 12.89 -10.52 -29.26
C LEU A 12 11.77 -9.53 -29.55
N THR A 13 10.53 -9.98 -29.49
CA THR A 13 9.33 -9.14 -29.70
C THR A 13 8.73 -8.70 -28.38
N ARG A 14 8.83 -9.52 -27.33
CA ARG A 14 8.28 -9.24 -26.01
C ARG A 14 8.99 -10.04 -24.93
N SER A 15 9.07 -9.49 -23.73
CA SER A 15 9.47 -10.21 -22.52
C SER A 15 8.39 -10.08 -21.43
N GLU A 16 8.23 -11.12 -20.63
CA GLU A 16 7.50 -11.09 -19.36
C GLU A 16 8.39 -11.74 -18.29
N PRO A 17 8.82 -11.03 -17.24
CA PRO A 17 8.62 -9.60 -16.99
C PRO A 17 9.19 -8.69 -18.09
N ALA A 18 8.71 -7.46 -18.17
CA ALA A 18 9.25 -6.41 -19.01
C ALA A 18 10.63 -5.95 -18.50
N GLU A 19 11.46 -5.39 -19.38
CA GLU A 19 12.75 -4.81 -18.98
C GLU A 19 12.56 -3.72 -17.91
N GLY A 20 13.21 -3.90 -16.76
CA GLY A 20 13.12 -3.00 -15.60
C GLY A 20 11.87 -3.19 -14.75
N GLU A 21 11.05 -4.21 -15.00
CA GLU A 21 9.85 -4.48 -14.20
C GLU A 21 10.22 -4.79 -12.74
N ARG A 22 9.39 -4.30 -11.83
CA ARG A 22 9.53 -4.47 -10.38
C ARG A 22 8.26 -5.12 -9.84
N GLY A 23 8.34 -5.68 -8.64
CA GLY A 23 7.20 -6.40 -8.04
C GLY A 23 6.97 -7.76 -8.70
N VAL A 24 8.00 -8.32 -9.35
CA VAL A 24 7.89 -9.63 -9.99
C VAL A 24 7.73 -10.70 -8.91
N ASN A 25 6.71 -11.53 -9.04
CA ASN A 25 6.47 -12.63 -8.12
C ASN A 25 7.65 -13.64 -8.17
N ILE A 26 8.03 -14.20 -7.02
CA ILE A 26 9.17 -15.12 -6.89
C ILE A 26 8.97 -16.49 -7.57
N GLU A 27 7.76 -16.83 -7.97
CA GLU A 27 7.48 -18.04 -8.75
C GLU A 27 7.31 -17.74 -10.25
N LYS A 28 7.52 -16.48 -10.66
CA LYS A 28 7.32 -16.06 -12.06
C LYS A 28 8.24 -16.84 -12.99
N VAL A 29 7.61 -17.44 -14.01
CA VAL A 29 8.31 -17.98 -15.18
C VAL A 29 8.58 -16.82 -16.14
N LEU A 30 9.85 -16.63 -16.50
CA LEU A 30 10.23 -15.62 -17.48
C LEU A 30 9.87 -16.15 -18.88
N GLN A 31 9.25 -15.31 -19.69
CA GLN A 31 8.86 -15.63 -21.07
C GLN A 31 9.53 -14.64 -22.01
N LEU A 32 10.34 -15.15 -22.93
CA LEU A 32 10.94 -14.38 -24.02
C LEU A 32 10.26 -14.79 -25.32
N GLN A 33 9.47 -13.90 -25.90
CA GLN A 33 8.77 -14.14 -27.17
C GLN A 33 9.58 -13.61 -28.34
N PHE A 34 9.63 -14.37 -29.42
CA PHE A 34 10.38 -14.04 -30.62
C PHE A 34 9.46 -13.83 -31.82
N ASN A 35 10.02 -13.28 -32.90
CA ASN A 35 9.32 -13.02 -34.16
C ASN A 35 9.00 -14.29 -34.98
N GLN A 36 9.45 -15.47 -34.53
CA GLN A 36 9.29 -16.74 -35.24
C GLN A 36 9.41 -17.92 -34.27
N GLN A 37 8.97 -19.09 -34.71
CA GLN A 37 8.98 -20.32 -33.93
C GLN A 37 10.41 -20.73 -33.54
N LEU A 38 10.56 -21.15 -32.28
CA LEU A 38 11.79 -21.71 -31.73
C LEU A 38 11.93 -23.20 -32.05
N PRO A 39 13.16 -23.72 -32.09
CA PRO A 39 13.39 -25.16 -32.16
C PRO A 39 12.71 -25.90 -30.99
N PRO A 40 11.96 -26.99 -31.26
CA PRO A 40 11.22 -27.72 -30.21
C PRO A 40 12.11 -28.52 -29.26
N ASP A 41 13.35 -28.84 -29.66
CA ASP A 41 14.28 -29.69 -28.90
C ASP A 41 15.56 -28.92 -28.58
N LEU A 42 15.39 -27.75 -27.96
CA LEU A 42 16.52 -26.91 -27.59
C LEU A 42 17.14 -27.45 -26.30
N GLU A 43 18.20 -28.25 -26.40
CA GLU A 43 18.80 -28.97 -25.25
C GLU A 43 19.89 -28.19 -24.52
N GLU A 44 20.55 -27.25 -25.20
CA GLU A 44 21.67 -26.48 -24.65
C GLU A 44 21.50 -24.98 -24.91
N LEU A 45 21.37 -24.22 -23.83
CA LEU A 45 21.43 -22.77 -23.83
C LEU A 45 22.49 -22.28 -22.87
N ASN A 46 23.33 -21.37 -23.37
CA ASN A 46 24.08 -20.48 -22.52
C ASN A 46 23.12 -19.37 -22.05
N VAL A 47 22.69 -19.44 -20.80
CA VAL A 47 21.95 -18.38 -20.10
C VAL A 47 22.71 -18.10 -18.81
N THR A 48 22.98 -16.83 -18.52
CA THR A 48 23.52 -16.41 -17.23
C THR A 48 22.47 -15.60 -16.49
N VAL A 49 22.52 -15.70 -15.15
CA VAL A 49 21.69 -14.90 -14.26
C VAL A 49 22.54 -14.38 -13.12
N GLU A 50 22.31 -13.12 -12.76
CA GLU A 50 22.91 -12.46 -11.61
C GLU A 50 21.80 -11.95 -10.68
N PRO A 51 21.80 -12.28 -9.37
CA PRO A 51 22.69 -13.25 -8.71
C PRO A 51 22.56 -14.67 -9.28
N GLU A 52 23.58 -15.49 -9.06
CA GLU A 52 23.63 -16.86 -9.59
C GLU A 52 22.44 -17.67 -9.06
N THR A 53 21.73 -18.32 -9.98
CA THR A 53 20.50 -19.07 -9.69
C THR A 53 20.42 -20.19 -10.71
N ASP A 54 20.05 -21.38 -10.25
CA ASP A 54 19.91 -22.53 -11.12
C ASP A 54 18.67 -22.40 -12.00
N LEU A 55 18.85 -22.47 -13.32
CA LEU A 55 17.76 -22.28 -14.30
C LEU A 55 17.40 -23.58 -15.01
N ILE A 56 16.13 -23.71 -15.36
CA ILE A 56 15.59 -24.68 -16.32
C ILE A 56 14.92 -23.88 -17.44
N PHE A 57 15.07 -24.37 -18.67
CA PHE A 57 14.42 -23.78 -19.84
C PHE A 57 13.51 -24.79 -20.55
N ASP A 58 12.49 -24.26 -21.21
CA ASP A 58 11.56 -24.97 -22.08
C ASP A 58 11.24 -24.08 -23.29
N THR A 59 10.83 -24.66 -24.41
CA THR A 59 10.38 -23.90 -25.58
C THR A 59 8.93 -24.23 -25.91
N ARG A 60 8.14 -23.18 -26.19
CA ARG A 60 6.75 -23.32 -26.61
C ARG A 60 6.47 -22.39 -27.76
N GLU A 61 6.33 -22.95 -28.96
CA GLU A 61 6.09 -22.20 -30.19
C GLU A 61 7.19 -21.15 -30.41
N ASP A 62 6.89 -19.87 -30.30
CA ASP A 62 7.78 -18.72 -30.45
C ASP A 62 8.34 -18.19 -29.11
N ARG A 63 8.17 -18.94 -28.01
CA ARG A 63 8.56 -18.51 -26.67
C ARG A 63 9.62 -19.41 -26.05
N LEU A 64 10.64 -18.78 -25.46
CA LEU A 64 11.55 -19.40 -24.52
C LEU A 64 11.02 -19.15 -23.11
N LEU A 65 10.79 -20.22 -22.37
CA LEU A 65 10.39 -20.19 -20.97
C LEU A 65 11.64 -20.43 -20.13
N ILE A 66 11.90 -19.54 -19.18
CA ILE A 66 13.03 -19.66 -18.24
C ILE A 66 12.43 -19.68 -16.84
N LYS A 67 12.71 -20.75 -16.10
CA LYS A 67 12.25 -20.94 -14.73
C LYS A 67 13.45 -21.17 -13.83
N SER A 68 13.47 -20.53 -12.67
CA SER A 68 14.41 -20.90 -11.61
C SER A 68 14.03 -22.26 -11.00
N GLN A 69 15.01 -23.08 -10.63
CA GLN A 69 14.78 -24.38 -9.98
C GLN A 69 14.12 -24.21 -8.61
N GLU A 70 14.56 -23.20 -7.86
CA GLU A 70 13.96 -22.74 -6.62
C GLU A 70 13.23 -21.41 -6.86
N PRO A 71 12.27 -21.01 -6.02
CA PRO A 71 11.70 -19.67 -6.12
C PRO A 71 12.80 -18.60 -6.10
N TRP A 72 12.63 -17.52 -6.86
CA TRP A 72 13.55 -16.39 -6.84
C TRP A 72 13.63 -15.80 -5.42
N ASP A 73 14.78 -15.22 -5.06
CA ASP A 73 14.92 -14.53 -3.78
C ASP A 73 14.04 -13.28 -3.76
N TYR A 74 13.53 -12.93 -2.58
CA TYR A 74 12.78 -11.68 -2.39
C TYR A 74 13.69 -10.44 -2.38
N SER A 75 13.15 -9.30 -2.82
CA SER A 75 13.85 -8.00 -2.82
C SER A 75 15.15 -8.00 -3.64
N THR A 76 15.23 -8.82 -4.67
CA THR A 76 16.47 -9.07 -5.41
C THR A 76 16.35 -8.54 -6.83
N ASP A 77 17.32 -7.72 -7.21
CA ASP A 77 17.51 -7.29 -8.60
C ASP A 77 18.19 -8.42 -9.39
N TYR A 78 17.49 -8.95 -10.39
CA TYR A 78 17.97 -9.99 -11.28
C TYR A 78 18.34 -9.43 -12.65
N ILE A 79 19.43 -9.94 -13.22
CA ILE A 79 19.83 -9.71 -14.62
C ILE A 79 19.98 -11.06 -15.28
N VAL A 80 19.10 -11.37 -16.23
CA VAL A 80 19.18 -12.56 -17.08
C VAL A 80 19.76 -12.19 -18.43
N GLN A 81 20.75 -12.94 -18.90
CA GLN A 81 21.39 -12.73 -20.19
C GLN A 81 21.33 -13.99 -21.04
N VAL A 82 20.84 -13.84 -22.27
CA VAL A 82 20.89 -14.87 -23.31
C VAL A 82 21.79 -14.34 -24.42
N PRO A 83 23.11 -14.66 -24.41
CA PRO A 83 24.01 -14.26 -25.48
C PRO A 83 23.62 -14.88 -26.83
N GLN A 84 24.12 -14.27 -27.91
CA GLN A 84 24.06 -14.87 -29.23
C GLN A 84 24.81 -16.20 -29.22
N GLN A 85 24.19 -17.24 -29.78
CA GLN A 85 24.73 -18.59 -29.76
C GLN A 85 24.20 -19.41 -30.94
N THR A 86 24.86 -20.52 -31.24
CA THR A 86 24.49 -21.35 -32.39
C THR A 86 23.17 -22.09 -32.18
N SER A 87 22.85 -22.48 -30.94
CA SER A 87 21.58 -23.13 -30.60
C SER A 87 20.38 -22.20 -30.74
N LEU A 88 20.59 -20.89 -30.58
CA LEU A 88 19.58 -19.86 -30.70
C LEU A 88 20.14 -18.67 -31.49
N ASN A 89 19.87 -18.64 -32.80
CA ASN A 89 20.41 -17.64 -33.73
C ASN A 89 19.73 -16.26 -33.55
N LEU A 90 20.05 -15.61 -32.44
CA LEU A 90 19.54 -14.30 -32.05
C LEU A 90 20.13 -13.19 -32.92
N GLU A 91 19.31 -12.23 -33.35
CA GLU A 91 19.76 -11.01 -34.02
C GLU A 91 20.68 -10.20 -33.09
N GLN A 92 20.34 -10.14 -31.80
CA GLN A 92 21.09 -9.51 -30.73
C GLN A 92 20.93 -10.32 -29.45
N GLY A 93 21.94 -10.32 -28.58
CA GLY A 93 21.82 -10.96 -27.27
C GLY A 93 20.70 -10.31 -26.45
N VAL A 94 19.97 -11.12 -25.69
CA VAL A 94 18.93 -10.63 -24.79
C VAL A 94 19.55 -10.31 -23.44
N ARG A 95 19.21 -9.15 -22.89
CA ARG A 95 19.43 -8.80 -21.49
C ARG A 95 18.08 -8.40 -20.91
N LEU A 96 17.68 -9.08 -19.84
CA LEU A 96 16.45 -8.81 -19.11
C LEU A 96 16.79 -8.49 -17.66
N GLN A 97 16.46 -7.28 -17.21
CA GLN A 97 16.55 -6.88 -15.81
C GLN A 97 15.17 -6.83 -15.18
N PHE A 98 15.01 -7.40 -14.00
CA PHE A 98 13.78 -7.31 -13.22
C PHE A 98 14.08 -7.37 -11.74
N ARG A 99 13.11 -6.99 -10.91
CA ARG A 99 13.23 -7.07 -9.46
C ARG A 99 12.07 -7.82 -8.85
N THR A 100 12.40 -8.82 -8.05
CA THR A 100 11.44 -9.50 -7.18
C THR A 100 11.19 -8.68 -5.92
N GLU A 101 9.99 -8.77 -5.37
CA GLU A 101 9.65 -8.09 -4.10
C GLU A 101 9.04 -9.11 -3.12
N PRO A 102 9.17 -8.90 -1.79
CA PRO A 102 8.62 -9.79 -0.76
C PRO A 102 7.12 -9.93 -0.91
N GLU A 103 6.59 -11.15 -0.90
CA GLU A 103 5.14 -11.35 -0.91
C GLU A 103 4.57 -11.01 0.46
N TYR A 104 3.81 -9.92 0.52
CA TYR A 104 3.12 -9.49 1.73
C TYR A 104 1.65 -9.89 1.66
N THR A 105 1.12 -10.35 2.79
CA THR A 105 -0.31 -10.65 2.95
C THR A 105 -0.93 -9.69 3.95
N TYR A 106 -2.23 -9.39 3.77
CA TYR A 106 -2.93 -8.49 4.69
C TYR A 106 -2.81 -8.96 6.15
N ASN A 107 -3.18 -10.21 6.45
CA ASN A 107 -3.26 -10.70 7.84
C ASN A 107 -1.89 -10.79 8.53
N ARG A 108 -0.83 -11.22 7.81
CA ARG A 108 0.49 -11.45 8.39
C ARG A 108 1.29 -10.16 8.51
N ASP A 109 1.23 -9.31 7.49
CA ASP A 109 2.22 -8.24 7.31
C ASP A 109 1.60 -6.85 7.47
N ILE A 110 0.35 -6.65 7.01
CA ILE A 110 -0.26 -5.31 6.94
C ILE A 110 -1.15 -5.01 8.14
N GLN A 111 -1.97 -5.97 8.54
CA GLN A 111 -2.85 -5.85 9.70
C GLN A 111 -2.07 -5.49 10.96
N PRO A 112 -0.91 -6.11 11.29
CA PRO A 112 -0.15 -5.70 12.48
C PRO A 112 0.37 -4.27 12.43
N LEU A 113 0.73 -3.76 11.23
CA LEU A 113 1.18 -2.39 11.02
C LEU A 113 0.04 -1.39 11.20
N LEU A 114 -1.14 -1.70 10.66
CA LEU A 114 -2.36 -0.91 10.84
C LEU A 114 -2.85 -0.96 12.29
N ASP A 115 -2.80 -2.12 12.95
CA ASP A 115 -3.24 -2.30 14.33
C ASP A 115 -2.42 -1.45 15.29
N ALA A 116 -1.09 -1.44 15.13
CA ALA A 116 -0.20 -0.68 15.99
C ALA A 116 -0.35 0.84 15.80
N SER A 117 -0.70 1.28 14.60
CA SER A 117 -0.56 2.70 14.21
C SER A 117 -1.87 3.40 13.88
N CYS A 118 -2.86 2.71 13.33
CA CYS A 118 -4.05 3.32 12.72
C CYS A 118 -5.34 2.90 13.41
N VAL A 119 -5.51 1.61 13.69
CA VAL A 119 -6.79 1.02 14.15
C VAL A 119 -7.28 1.63 15.45
N GLY A 120 -6.38 2.02 16.37
CA GLY A 120 -6.80 2.70 17.60
C GLY A 120 -7.71 3.90 17.33
N CYS A 121 -7.39 4.71 16.31
CA CYS A 121 -8.18 5.85 15.84
C CYS A 121 -9.27 5.48 14.83
N HIS A 122 -8.97 4.54 13.93
CA HIS A 122 -9.75 4.18 12.74
C HIS A 122 -10.59 2.91 12.96
N ARG A 123 -11.16 2.76 14.16
CA ARG A 123 -12.11 1.71 14.52
C ARG A 123 -13.44 2.32 14.97
N PRO A 124 -14.53 1.55 15.11
CA PRO A 124 -15.85 2.07 15.47
C PRO A 124 -15.86 2.90 16.78
N GLU A 125 -15.05 2.51 17.77
CA GLU A 125 -14.91 3.21 19.05
C GLU A 125 -13.91 4.38 19.00
N GLY A 126 -13.15 4.52 17.92
CA GLY A 126 -12.11 5.52 17.75
C GLY A 126 -12.64 6.88 17.28
N ARG A 127 -11.80 7.91 17.44
CA ARG A 127 -12.08 9.28 16.99
C ARG A 127 -12.28 9.43 15.48
N GLN A 128 -11.71 8.54 14.67
CA GLN A 128 -11.86 8.50 13.21
C GLN A 128 -12.83 7.40 12.74
N ARG A 129 -13.83 7.04 13.54
CA ARG A 129 -14.83 5.99 13.24
C ARG A 129 -15.59 6.10 11.90
N ASN A 130 -15.49 7.22 11.19
CA ASN A 130 -16.06 7.39 9.85
C ASN A 130 -15.09 6.97 8.73
N GLN A 131 -13.87 6.57 9.08
CA GLN A 131 -12.83 6.09 8.19
C GLN A 131 -12.22 4.84 8.82
N LEU A 132 -12.78 3.68 8.53
CA LEU A 132 -12.38 2.44 9.20
C LEU A 132 -11.14 1.82 8.55
N LEU A 133 -10.26 1.23 9.35
CA LEU A 133 -9.06 0.51 8.91
C LEU A 133 -8.84 -0.80 9.70
N ASP A 134 -9.87 -1.26 10.41
CA ASP A 134 -9.86 -2.39 11.35
C ASP A 134 -10.14 -3.75 10.69
N SER A 135 -10.27 -3.79 9.37
CA SER A 135 -10.46 -5.00 8.58
C SER A 135 -9.95 -4.83 7.15
N TYR A 136 -9.68 -5.95 6.46
CA TYR A 136 -9.23 -5.94 5.07
C TYR A 136 -10.18 -5.15 4.16
N GLY A 137 -11.48 -5.47 4.21
CA GLY A 137 -12.49 -4.78 3.40
C GLY A 137 -12.64 -3.29 3.72
N ALA A 138 -12.34 -2.84 4.94
CA ALA A 138 -12.31 -1.41 5.27
C ALA A 138 -11.08 -0.73 4.67
N VAL A 139 -9.92 -1.39 4.69
CA VAL A 139 -8.66 -0.90 4.13
C VAL A 139 -8.74 -0.78 2.61
N LEU A 140 -9.38 -1.74 1.93
CA LEU A 140 -9.59 -1.69 0.48
C LEU A 140 -10.41 -0.49 -0.01
N GLN A 141 -11.15 0.21 0.87
CA GLN A 141 -11.81 1.46 0.50
C GLN A 141 -10.82 2.62 0.23
N TYR A 142 -9.56 2.45 0.63
CA TYR A 142 -8.49 3.44 0.51
C TYR A 142 -7.29 2.93 -0.30
N VAL A 143 -7.41 1.73 -0.86
CA VAL A 143 -6.40 1.09 -1.69
C VAL A 143 -6.94 0.97 -3.12
N THR A 144 -6.15 1.43 -4.07
CA THR A 144 -6.31 1.11 -5.48
C THR A 144 -5.26 0.04 -5.81
N PRO A 145 -5.67 -1.21 -6.11
CA PRO A 145 -4.73 -2.26 -6.48
C PRO A 145 -3.79 -1.81 -7.60
N ALA A 146 -2.52 -2.24 -7.54
CA ALA A 146 -1.45 -1.82 -8.44
C ALA A 146 -1.05 -0.32 -8.40
N ASP A 147 -1.66 0.50 -7.54
CA ASP A 147 -1.28 1.90 -7.35
C ASP A 147 -0.53 2.10 -6.02
N PRO A 148 0.81 2.21 -6.03
CA PRO A 148 1.60 2.37 -4.81
C PRO A 148 1.35 3.70 -4.08
N ASP A 149 0.67 4.66 -4.71
CA ASP A 149 0.33 5.96 -4.12
C ASP A 149 -1.17 6.08 -3.82
N SER A 150 -1.85 4.94 -3.65
CA SER A 150 -3.21 4.82 -3.12
C SER A 150 -3.49 5.74 -1.94
N VAL A 151 -4.76 6.11 -1.72
CA VAL A 151 -5.20 7.07 -0.68
C VAL A 151 -4.64 6.76 0.71
N LEU A 152 -4.52 5.47 1.06
CA LEU A 152 -3.92 5.01 2.32
C LEU A 152 -2.49 5.51 2.52
N ILE A 153 -1.72 5.61 1.43
CA ILE A 153 -0.30 6.02 1.39
C ILE A 153 -0.13 7.48 0.92
N ASP A 154 -1.17 8.10 0.35
CA ASP A 154 -1.17 9.48 -0.12
C ASP A 154 -0.48 10.42 0.90
N PRO A 155 0.46 11.28 0.46
CA PRO A 155 1.12 12.27 1.30
C PRO A 155 0.17 13.09 2.17
N GLN A 156 -1.07 13.36 1.76
CA GLN A 156 -2.07 14.05 2.57
C GLN A 156 -2.52 13.22 3.78
N TRP A 157 -2.75 11.91 3.59
CA TRP A 157 -3.13 10.98 4.64
C TRP A 157 -1.97 10.77 5.62
N THR A 158 -0.77 10.52 5.11
CA THR A 158 0.43 10.28 5.91
C THR A 158 0.94 11.56 6.61
N LYS A 159 0.86 12.74 5.99
CA LYS A 159 1.20 14.03 6.64
C LYS A 159 0.27 14.38 7.79
N ARG A 160 -1.04 14.09 7.69
CA ARG A 160 -1.99 14.30 8.80
C ARG A 160 -1.55 13.56 10.06
N HIS A 161 -0.91 12.41 9.88
CA HIS A 161 -0.38 11.56 10.94
C HIS A 161 1.03 12.00 11.40
N GLY A 162 1.86 12.52 10.49
CA GLY A 162 3.14 13.17 10.83
C GLY A 162 3.02 14.39 11.75
N ASN A 163 1.92 15.15 11.67
CA ASN A 163 1.68 16.34 12.52
C ASN A 163 1.50 16.02 14.02
N ILE A 164 1.36 14.75 14.42
CA ILE A 164 1.29 14.33 15.82
C ILE A 164 2.66 14.45 16.52
N GLU A 165 3.78 14.49 15.78
CA GLU A 165 5.12 14.87 16.30
C GLU A 165 5.16 16.34 16.75
N GLN A 166 4.72 17.26 15.89
CA GLN A 166 4.78 18.70 16.18
C GLN A 166 3.90 19.09 17.39
N ALA A 167 2.76 18.42 17.57
CA ALA A 167 1.91 18.64 18.73
C ALA A 167 2.48 18.08 20.06
N ARG A 168 3.50 17.22 20.02
CA ARG A 168 4.09 16.56 21.20
C ARG A 168 5.45 17.13 21.61
N LEU A 169 6.13 17.84 20.71
CA LEU A 169 7.42 18.50 20.96
C LEU A 169 7.28 19.91 21.56
N GLU A 170 6.07 20.45 21.70
CA GLU A 170 5.80 21.70 22.42
C GLU A 170 5.24 21.43 23.83
N PRO A 171 6.08 21.33 24.88
CA PRO A 171 5.59 21.47 26.24
C PRO A 171 5.29 22.95 26.51
N GLY A 172 4.02 23.37 26.47
CA GLY A 172 3.66 24.69 26.98
C GLY A 172 2.37 25.40 26.53
N GLN A 173 1.50 24.82 25.69
CA GLN A 173 0.27 25.52 25.28
C GLN A 173 -1.03 24.80 25.67
N GLU A 174 -1.14 24.44 26.95
CA GLU A 174 -2.41 24.12 27.60
C GLU A 174 -3.06 25.42 28.11
N ASN A 175 -3.59 26.23 27.17
CA ASN A 175 -4.70 27.20 27.33
C ASN A 175 -4.70 28.25 26.20
N GLN A 176 -4.98 27.83 24.98
CA GLN A 176 -5.52 28.77 23.99
C GLN A 176 -6.87 28.27 23.47
N PRO A 177 -7.95 29.06 23.57
CA PRO A 177 -9.19 28.72 22.88
C PRO A 177 -8.92 28.71 21.38
N ASN A 178 -9.42 27.67 20.69
CA ASN A 178 -9.28 27.52 19.24
C ASN A 178 -9.55 28.84 18.51
N PRO A 179 -8.70 29.26 17.56
CA PRO A 179 -9.04 30.38 16.70
C PRO A 179 -10.27 30.01 15.88
N VAL A 180 -11.33 30.81 16.04
CA VAL A 180 -12.54 30.74 15.23
C VAL A 180 -12.13 30.82 13.76
N SER A 181 -12.57 29.85 12.96
CA SER A 181 -12.31 29.84 11.52
C SER A 181 -12.74 31.18 10.88
N PRO A 182 -11.95 31.75 9.96
CA PRO A 182 -12.33 32.98 9.30
C PRO A 182 -13.54 32.73 8.38
N PRO A 183 -14.48 33.70 8.26
CA PRO A 183 -15.62 33.55 7.38
C PRO A 183 -15.17 33.58 5.91
N ILE A 184 -15.80 32.70 5.11
CA ILE A 184 -15.64 32.60 3.66
C ILE A 184 -16.06 33.94 3.01
N PRO A 185 -15.28 34.52 2.08
CA PRO A 185 -15.60 35.80 1.46
C PRO A 185 -16.58 35.64 0.28
N GLY A 186 -17.65 36.46 0.28
CA GLY A 186 -18.37 36.86 -0.94
C GLY A 186 -19.89 36.66 -0.94
N GLY A 187 -20.64 37.69 -0.57
CA GLY A 187 -22.09 37.78 -0.80
C GLY A 187 -22.61 39.15 -0.36
N GLY A 188 -23.07 39.96 -1.32
CA GLY A 188 -23.16 41.41 -1.25
C GLY A 188 -24.23 42.03 -0.33
N ALA A 189 -24.07 43.34 -0.23
CA ALA A 189 -24.83 44.38 0.46
C ALA A 189 -26.37 44.25 0.49
N GLY A 190 -26.95 44.68 1.61
CA GLY A 190 -28.39 44.94 1.74
C GLY A 190 -28.73 45.59 3.09
N VAL A 191 -28.59 46.91 3.13
CA VAL A 191 -29.03 47.85 4.18
C VAL A 191 -30.49 47.69 4.65
N GLY A 192 -30.75 48.04 5.92
CA GLY A 192 -32.06 48.52 6.35
C GLY A 192 -32.50 48.02 7.74
N GLY A 193 -32.30 48.85 8.77
CA GLY A 193 -32.66 48.53 10.15
C GLY A 193 -34.16 48.59 10.45
N VAL A 194 -34.53 48.24 11.68
CA VAL A 194 -35.40 48.99 12.61
C VAL A 194 -35.35 48.27 13.96
N ARG A 195 -35.07 49.04 15.02
CA ARG A 195 -35.29 48.67 16.43
C ARG A 195 -36.74 48.95 16.79
N LEU A 196 -37.40 48.03 17.51
CA LEU A 196 -38.48 48.37 18.45
C LEU A 196 -38.43 47.46 19.70
N PRO A 197 -38.82 47.96 20.89
CA PRO A 197 -38.73 47.26 22.17
C PRO A 197 -40.09 46.76 22.72
N GLY A 198 -40.03 45.81 23.65
CA GLY A 198 -41.13 45.39 24.55
C GLY A 198 -40.76 44.05 25.19
N GLY A 199 -40.80 43.80 26.49
CA GLY A 199 -41.49 44.42 27.61
C GLY A 199 -42.38 43.38 28.30
N GLY A 200 -42.03 42.93 29.52
CA GLY A 200 -42.85 42.09 30.43
C GLY A 200 -42.09 40.85 30.95
N THR A 201 -41.56 40.74 32.19
CA THR A 201 -42.08 40.76 33.59
C THR A 201 -42.57 39.40 34.14
N GLY A 202 -41.90 38.92 35.20
CA GLY A 202 -42.35 37.96 36.25
C GLY A 202 -42.08 36.47 35.97
N ASP A 203 -41.57 35.61 36.86
CA ASP A 203 -41.22 35.66 38.30
C ASP A 203 -40.34 34.41 38.64
N PRO A 204 -39.66 34.31 39.81
CA PRO A 204 -38.67 33.28 40.14
C PRO A 204 -39.23 32.13 41.02
N GLY A 205 -38.57 30.98 41.00
CA GLY A 205 -38.88 29.88 41.92
C GLY A 205 -37.76 28.86 42.01
N GLY A 206 -36.97 28.94 43.09
CA GLY A 206 -35.97 27.93 43.45
C GLY A 206 -36.60 26.67 44.03
N GLY A 207 -35.95 25.53 43.82
CA GLY A 207 -36.36 24.24 44.36
C GLY A 207 -35.22 23.23 44.24
N THR A 208 -34.45 23.12 45.32
CA THR A 208 -33.44 22.11 45.59
C THR A 208 -34.03 20.70 45.57
N GLY A 209 -33.47 19.80 44.75
CA GLY A 209 -33.82 18.38 44.74
C GLY A 209 -32.60 17.55 44.39
N ALA A 210 -31.90 17.08 45.42
CA ALA A 210 -30.78 16.15 45.31
C ALA A 210 -31.24 14.81 44.72
N VAL A 211 -30.55 14.34 43.67
CA VAL A 211 -30.58 12.94 43.23
C VAL A 211 -29.26 12.31 43.65
N PRO A 212 -29.26 11.20 44.42
CA PRO A 212 -28.04 10.59 44.91
C PRO A 212 -27.39 9.69 43.85
N GLY A 213 -26.09 9.94 43.64
CA GLY A 213 -25.06 8.89 43.56
C GLY A 213 -25.21 7.81 42.50
N SER A 214 -24.87 8.11 41.25
CA SER A 214 -24.16 7.15 40.40
C SER A 214 -22.69 7.55 40.39
N GLY A 215 -21.96 7.08 41.41
CA GLY A 215 -20.51 7.14 41.45
C GLY A 215 -19.94 6.18 40.41
N ALA A 216 -19.78 6.67 39.17
CA ALA A 216 -18.79 6.16 38.24
C ALA A 216 -17.68 7.21 38.17
N SER A 217 -16.74 7.08 39.11
CA SER A 217 -15.49 7.83 39.11
C SER A 217 -14.81 7.66 37.75
N GLY A 218 -14.63 8.78 37.07
CA GLY A 218 -14.12 8.86 35.71
C GLY A 218 -12.75 8.22 35.54
N GLY A 219 -12.70 7.20 34.68
CA GLY A 219 -11.52 6.87 33.88
C GLY A 219 -11.70 7.48 32.49
N GLY A 220 -11.58 8.80 32.37
CA GLY A 220 -11.64 9.52 31.10
C GLY A 220 -10.37 9.27 30.28
N GLY A 221 -10.21 8.05 29.77
CA GLY A 221 -9.13 7.68 28.86
C GLY A 221 -9.57 7.81 27.40
N SER A 222 -8.66 8.22 26.51
CA SER A 222 -8.92 8.18 25.07
C SER A 222 -9.11 6.70 24.62
N PRO A 223 -10.19 6.36 23.88
CA PRO A 223 -10.45 5.01 23.38
C PRO A 223 -9.29 4.41 22.56
N GLU A 224 -8.52 5.27 21.89
CA GLU A 224 -7.33 4.94 21.12
C GLU A 224 -6.20 4.47 22.06
N LEU A 225 -5.97 5.20 23.16
CA LEU A 225 -4.96 4.84 24.15
C LEU A 225 -5.34 3.56 24.91
N ALA A 226 -6.63 3.34 25.13
CA ALA A 226 -7.12 2.09 25.69
C ALA A 226 -6.80 0.90 24.77
N TYR A 227 -7.10 1.02 23.46
CA TYR A 227 -6.79 0.00 22.46
C TYR A 227 -5.30 -0.36 22.40
N VAL A 228 -4.45 0.67 22.27
CA VAL A 228 -3.00 0.48 22.16
C VAL A 228 -2.43 -0.21 23.40
N ARG A 229 -2.91 0.14 24.60
CA ARG A 229 -2.50 -0.51 25.86
C ARG A 229 -2.99 -1.96 25.94
N GLU A 230 -4.23 -2.21 25.55
CA GLU A 230 -4.82 -3.56 25.55
C GLU A 230 -4.06 -4.51 24.61
N LYS A 231 -3.68 -4.03 23.43
CA LYS A 231 -2.90 -4.78 22.44
C LYS A 231 -1.40 -4.86 22.74
N GLY A 232 -0.92 -4.12 23.75
CA GLY A 232 0.49 -4.11 24.13
C GLY A 232 1.39 -3.32 23.17
N TYR A 233 0.84 -2.44 22.33
CA TYR A 233 1.63 -1.62 21.42
C TYR A 233 2.23 -0.39 22.13
N PRO A 234 3.42 0.09 21.72
CA PRO A 234 3.94 1.35 22.21
C PRO A 234 3.06 2.54 21.78
N ILE A 235 2.70 3.42 22.71
CA ILE A 235 1.92 4.65 22.41
C ILE A 235 2.58 5.52 21.32
N ALA A 236 3.91 5.48 21.22
CA ALA A 236 4.65 6.20 20.19
C ALA A 236 4.34 5.75 18.75
N ARG A 237 3.74 4.56 18.57
CA ARG A 237 3.32 4.02 17.27
C ARG A 237 2.05 4.68 16.73
N LEU A 238 1.20 5.19 17.62
CA LEU A 238 -0.12 5.69 17.24
C LEU A 238 0.01 6.85 16.25
N GLY A 239 -0.59 6.67 15.08
CA GLY A 239 -0.54 7.58 13.94
C GLY A 239 0.83 7.63 13.27
N ARG A 240 1.63 6.55 13.27
CA ARG A 240 2.97 6.57 12.66
C ARG A 240 3.33 5.30 11.92
N TRP A 241 3.94 5.50 10.77
CA TRP A 241 4.72 4.49 10.06
C TRP A 241 6.15 4.98 9.85
N THR A 242 7.09 4.05 9.91
CA THR A 242 8.45 4.29 9.43
C THR A 242 8.45 4.30 7.89
N SER A 243 9.51 4.83 7.27
CA SER A 243 9.65 4.74 5.80
C SER A 243 9.64 3.30 5.31
N GLU A 244 10.23 2.37 6.06
CA GLU A 244 10.24 0.95 5.75
C GLU A 244 8.82 0.34 5.79
N GLU A 245 8.02 0.68 6.79
CA GLU A 245 6.63 0.20 6.90
C GLU A 245 5.74 0.75 5.79
N VAL A 246 5.98 2.00 5.36
CA VAL A 246 5.31 2.57 4.19
C VAL A 246 5.66 1.75 2.94
N GLU A 247 6.92 1.38 2.74
CA GLU A 247 7.32 0.56 1.61
C GLU A 247 6.73 -0.86 1.66
N ILE A 248 6.60 -1.48 2.85
CA ILE A 248 5.90 -2.76 3.01
C ILE A 248 4.45 -2.65 2.52
N VAL A 249 3.72 -1.63 2.97
CA VAL A 249 2.32 -1.44 2.57
C VAL A 249 2.20 -1.09 1.09
N ARG A 250 3.13 -0.30 0.54
CA ARG A 250 3.19 -0.01 -0.91
C ARG A 250 3.38 -1.27 -1.73
N THR A 251 4.35 -2.09 -1.35
CA THR A 251 4.66 -3.35 -2.04
C THR A 251 3.46 -4.28 -1.98
N TRP A 252 2.80 -4.39 -0.82
CA TRP A 252 1.57 -5.14 -0.71
C TRP A 252 0.46 -4.62 -1.64
N ILE A 253 0.21 -3.30 -1.68
CA ILE A 253 -0.82 -2.71 -2.56
C ILE A 253 -0.56 -3.04 -4.04
N VAL A 254 0.71 -3.03 -4.44
CA VAL A 254 1.11 -3.39 -5.80
C VAL A 254 0.91 -4.88 -6.07
N GLN A 255 1.15 -5.74 -5.07
CA GLN A 255 0.99 -7.18 -5.17
C GLN A 255 -0.45 -7.68 -5.04
N ASP A 256 -1.33 -6.91 -4.40
CA ASP A 256 -2.70 -7.33 -4.07
C ASP A 256 -3.59 -7.58 -5.31
N GLU A 257 -3.08 -7.41 -6.53
CA GLU A 257 -3.66 -8.07 -7.72
C GLU A 257 -3.73 -9.61 -7.58
N ALA A 258 -3.10 -10.21 -6.56
CA ALA A 258 -3.09 -11.65 -6.30
C ALA A 258 -4.03 -12.14 -5.17
N ALA A 259 -4.82 -11.27 -4.51
CA ALA A 259 -5.58 -11.66 -3.30
C ALA A 259 -7.11 -11.47 -3.34
N GLU A 260 -7.75 -11.56 -4.51
CA GLU A 260 -9.21 -11.77 -4.59
C GLU A 260 -9.62 -13.00 -5.41
N ASP A 261 -8.78 -14.05 -5.44
CA ASP A 261 -9.31 -15.41 -5.59
C ASP A 261 -9.10 -16.17 -4.27
N LEU A 262 -10.20 -16.71 -3.73
CA LEU A 262 -10.37 -17.56 -2.52
C LEU A 262 -10.66 -16.79 -1.22
N ASP A 263 -11.90 -16.71 -0.71
CA ASP A 263 -12.97 -17.72 -0.53
C ASP A 263 -14.35 -17.12 -0.89
N SER A 264 -15.25 -17.72 -1.70
CA SER A 264 -15.86 -19.08 -1.65
C SER A 264 -16.54 -19.46 -0.34
#